data_AF-A0A7W1XPJ7-F1
#
_entry.id   AF-A0A7W1XPJ7-F1
#
_cell.length_a   1.000
_cell.length_b   1.000
_cell.length_c   1.000
_cell.angle_alpha   90.00
_cell.angle_beta   90.00
_cell.angle_gamma   90.00
#
_symmetry.space_group_name_H-M   'P 1'
#
loop_
_entity.id
_entity.type
_entity.pdbx_description
1 polymer ?
#
loop_
_entity_poly.entity_id
_entity_poly.type
_entity_poly.pdbx_seq_one_letter_code
_entity_poly.pdbx_strand_id
1 'polypeptide(L)'
;MREKGEKSIGRKKRSSGNPKKRRPPRPKYTSRANIFDHEVLAPLTKKFRQALKSKKYEEAQMLYKEIVEARKQHRLWLDRHEWVKIR
;
A
#
# COMPACT_ATOMS: atom_id res chain seq x y z
N MET A 1 -35.15 16.66 -57.34
CA MET A 1 -35.90 15.96 -56.27
C MET A 1 -35.26 14.60 -56.02
N ARG A 2 -35.27 14.14 -54.76
CA ARG A 2 -34.72 12.87 -54.17
C ARG A 2 -33.22 12.92 -53.81
N GLU A 3 -32.89 13.35 -52.59
CA GLU A 3 -32.79 12.57 -51.32
C GLU A 3 -31.38 11.94 -51.15
N LYS A 4 -30.48 12.60 -50.40
CA LYS A 4 -30.16 12.33 -48.98
C LYS A 4 -29.75 10.88 -48.68
N GLY A 5 -28.51 10.69 -48.24
CA GLY A 5 -28.18 9.58 -47.35
C GLY A 5 -26.76 9.03 -47.40
N GLU A 6 -25.75 9.86 -47.11
CA GLU A 6 -24.51 9.32 -46.53
C GLU A 6 -24.86 8.57 -45.23
N LYS A 7 -24.62 7.26 -45.16
CA LYS A 7 -24.42 6.56 -43.89
C LYS A 7 -23.22 5.62 -44.00
N SER A 8 -22.18 6.05 -43.31
CA SER A 8 -20.88 5.44 -43.15
C SER A 8 -20.94 3.98 -42.68
N ILE A 9 -20.18 3.17 -43.41
CA ILE A 9 -19.45 1.96 -43.00
C ILE A 9 -19.56 1.69 -41.50
N GLY A 10 -20.37 0.69 -41.12
CA GLY A 10 -20.39 0.11 -39.79
C GLY A 10 -19.02 -0.46 -39.44
N ARG A 11 -18.13 0.38 -38.90
CA ARG A 11 -16.82 -0.03 -38.41
C ARG A 11 -17.03 -0.96 -37.21
N LYS A 12 -16.77 -2.25 -37.44
CA LYS A 12 -16.53 -3.28 -36.41
C LYS A 12 -15.79 -2.67 -35.21
N LYS A 13 -16.34 -2.87 -34.01
CA LYS A 13 -15.75 -2.55 -32.69
C LYS A 13 -14.24 -2.86 -32.68
N ARG A 14 -13.40 -1.83 -32.72
CA ARG A 14 -11.98 -1.95 -32.38
C ARG A 14 -11.81 -1.61 -30.91
N SER A 15 -12.09 -2.56 -30.02
CA SER A 15 -11.54 -2.51 -28.67
C SER A 15 -10.16 -3.19 -28.68
N SER A 16 -9.20 -2.61 -29.40
CA SER A 16 -7.78 -3.01 -29.26
C SER A 16 -7.17 -2.36 -28.01
N GLY A 17 -7.91 -2.37 -26.91
CA GLY A 17 -7.37 -2.08 -25.60
C GLY A 17 -6.80 -3.39 -25.08
N ASN A 18 -5.48 -3.53 -25.10
CA ASN A 18 -4.78 -4.62 -24.44
C ASN A 18 -5.40 -4.77 -23.03
N PRO A 19 -6.02 -5.90 -22.66
CA PRO A 19 -6.72 -6.01 -21.39
C PRO A 19 -5.69 -5.71 -20.30
N LYS A 20 -5.81 -4.54 -19.66
CA LYS A 20 -4.98 -4.20 -18.51
C LYS A 20 -5.12 -5.36 -17.55
N LYS A 21 -4.03 -6.09 -17.27
CA LYS A 21 -4.01 -7.18 -16.28
C LYS A 21 -4.71 -6.64 -15.03
N ARG A 22 -5.94 -7.11 -14.78
CA ARG A 22 -6.70 -6.70 -13.60
C ARG A 22 -5.88 -7.17 -12.42
N ARG A 23 -5.54 -6.26 -11.51
CA ARG A 23 -4.87 -6.64 -10.26
C ARG A 23 -5.75 -7.66 -9.56
N PRO A 24 -5.16 -8.69 -8.91
CA PRO A 24 -5.95 -9.63 -8.15
C PRO A 24 -6.79 -8.90 -7.10
N PRO A 25 -7.96 -9.44 -6.73
CA PRO A 25 -8.78 -8.88 -5.67
C PRO A 25 -7.94 -8.78 -4.38
N ARG A 26 -8.15 -7.71 -3.62
CA ARG A 26 -7.44 -7.52 -2.36
C ARG A 26 -7.73 -8.70 -1.42
N PRO A 27 -6.73 -9.20 -0.67
CA PRO A 27 -6.97 -10.24 0.31
C PRO A 27 -7.98 -9.74 1.36
N LYS A 28 -8.85 -10.63 1.83
CA LYS A 28 -9.86 -10.32 2.85
C LYS A 28 -9.26 -10.23 4.26
N TYR A 29 -8.09 -10.83 4.46
CA TYR A 29 -7.40 -10.94 5.74
C TYR A 29 -5.94 -10.54 5.58
N THR A 30 -5.35 -10.03 6.65
CA THR A 30 -3.92 -9.71 6.77
C THR A 30 -3.43 -10.16 8.14
N SER A 31 -2.13 -10.34 8.31
CA SER A 31 -1.57 -10.62 9.63
C SER A 31 -1.66 -9.37 10.52
N ARG A 32 -1.88 -9.58 11.82
CA ARG A 32 -1.82 -8.51 12.83
C ARG A 32 -0.45 -7.83 12.82
N ALA A 33 0.61 -8.60 12.59
CA ALA A 33 1.97 -8.11 12.43
C ALA A 33 2.10 -7.10 11.27
N ASN A 34 1.52 -7.39 10.10
CA ASN A 34 1.54 -6.45 8.97
C ASN A 34 0.80 -5.15 9.27
N ILE A 35 -0.32 -5.21 10.02
CA ILE A 35 -1.03 -4.00 10.46
C ILE A 35 -0.12 -3.19 11.38
N PHE A 36 0.47 -3.84 12.39
CA PHE A 36 1.35 -3.19 13.35
C PHE A 36 2.58 -2.55 12.68
N ASP A 37 3.21 -3.24 11.72
CA ASP A 37 4.33 -2.69 10.96
C ASP A 37 3.94 -1.41 10.23
N HIS A 38 2.80 -1.43 9.52
CA HIS A 38 2.31 -0.28 8.77
C HIS A 38 1.86 0.89 9.64
N GLU A 39 1.18 0.63 10.77
CA GLU A 39 0.60 1.67 11.63
C GLU A 39 1.61 2.25 12.62
N VAL A 40 2.57 1.45 13.09
CA VAL A 40 3.49 1.85 14.18
C VAL A 40 4.92 1.96 13.68
N LEU A 41 5.47 0.90 13.08
CA LEU A 41 6.90 0.81 12.79
C LEU A 41 7.30 1.68 11.58
N ALA A 42 6.52 1.67 10.51
CA ALA A 42 6.78 2.46 9.31
C ALA A 42 6.74 3.99 9.58
N PRO A 43 5.77 4.54 10.34
CA PRO A 43 5.79 5.95 10.72
C PRO A 43 6.99 6.31 11.61
N LEU A 44 7.33 5.49 12.60
CA LEU A 44 8.47 5.74 13.49
C LEU A 44 9.79 5.75 12.71
N THR A 45 10.02 4.75 11.86
CA THR A 45 11.24 4.69 11.02
C THR A 45 11.32 5.85 10.03
N LYS A 46 10.18 6.30 9.49
CA LYS A 46 10.14 7.52 8.66
C LYS A 46 10.55 8.77 9.44
N LYS A 47 10.00 8.97 10.64
CA LYS A 47 10.37 10.10 11.52
C LYS A 47 11.84 10.06 11.90
N PHE A 48 12.36 8.89 12.27
CA PHE A 48 13.78 8.70 12.60
C PHE A 48 14.69 9.10 11.42
N ARG A 49 14.39 8.62 10.22
CA ARG A 49 15.15 9.00 9.00
C ARG A 49 15.09 10.51 8.74
N GLN A 50 13.95 11.14 9.00
CA GLN A 50 13.80 12.59 8.86
C GLN A 50 14.63 13.35 9.90
N ALA A 51 14.60 12.93 11.18
CA ALA A 51 15.40 13.52 12.25
C ALA A 51 16.90 13.46 11.94
N LEU A 52 17.39 12.32 11.42
CA LEU A 52 18.77 12.17 10.96
C LEU A 52 19.12 13.13 9.81
N LYS A 53 18.22 13.28 8.82
CA LYS A 53 18.43 14.24 7.72
C LYS A 53 18.51 15.68 8.22
N SER A 54 17.72 16.03 9.23
CA SER A 54 17.73 17.34 9.87
C SER A 54 18.83 17.50 10.94
N LYS A 55 19.73 16.53 11.09
CA LYS A 55 20.82 16.51 12.09
C LYS A 55 20.34 16.66 13.54
N LYS A 56 19.09 16.26 13.82
CA LYS A 56 18.50 16.29 15.16
C LYS A 56 18.78 14.97 15.88
N TYR A 57 20.00 14.83 16.40
CA TYR A 57 20.49 13.54 16.90
C TYR A 57 19.80 13.10 18.20
N GLU A 58 19.45 14.02 19.09
CA GLU A 58 18.74 13.69 20.34
C GLU A 58 17.34 13.13 20.03
N GLU A 59 16.57 13.81 19.18
CA GLU A 59 15.27 13.32 18.70
C GLU A 59 15.41 11.96 18.01
N ALA A 60 16.44 11.79 17.17
CA ALA A 60 16.71 10.53 16.49
C ALA A 60 17.03 9.40 17.48
N GLN A 61 17.76 9.67 18.56
CA GLN A 61 18.09 8.68 19.58
C GLN A 61 16.84 8.21 20.34
N MET A 62 15.94 9.13 20.68
CA MET A 62 14.66 8.77 21.31
C MET A 62 13.80 7.91 20.38
N LEU A 63 13.64 8.34 19.12
CA LEU A 63 12.91 7.57 18.11
C LEU A 63 13.53 6.19 17.87
N TYR A 64 14.86 6.08 17.93
CA TYR A 64 15.53 4.79 17.79
C TYR A 64 15.18 3.82 18.92
N LYS A 65 15.15 4.29 20.18
CA LYS A 65 14.73 3.48 21.32
C LYS A 65 13.29 2.97 21.15
N GLU A 66 12.39 3.85 20.72
CA GLU A 66 11.00 3.47 20.41
C GLU A 66 10.91 2.43 19.30
N ILE A 67 11.69 2.57 18.22
CA ILE A 67 11.75 1.59 17.12
C ILE A 67 12.23 0.23 17.63
N VAL A 68 13.22 0.20 18.53
CA VAL A 68 13.72 -1.05 19.10
C VAL A 68 12.64 -1.76 19.92
N GLU A 69 11.91 -1.04 20.77
CA GLU A 69 10.79 -1.60 21.53
C GLU A 69 9.64 -2.05 20.62
N ALA A 70 9.26 -1.24 19.64
CA ALA A 70 8.25 -1.61 18.65
C ALA A 70 8.65 -2.87 17.86
N ARG A 71 9.94 -3.05 17.54
CA ARG A 71 10.44 -4.27 16.88
C ARG A 71 10.36 -5.51 17.77
N LYS A 72 10.53 -5.37 19.09
CA LYS A 72 10.30 -6.48 20.03
C LYS A 72 8.82 -6.87 20.02
N GLN A 73 7.92 -5.90 20.10
CA GLN A 73 6.48 -6.16 20.02
C GLN A 73 6.06 -6.76 18.68
N HIS A 74 6.60 -6.27 17.57
CA HIS A 74 6.33 -6.80 16.24
C HIS A 74 6.73 -8.28 16.13
N ARG A 75 7.86 -8.69 16.72
CA ARG A 75 8.24 -10.10 16.79
C ARG A 75 7.22 -10.95 17.53
N LEU A 76 6.69 -10.48 18.66
CA LEU A 76 5.61 -11.18 19.36
C LEU A 76 4.36 -11.38 18.48
N TRP A 77 4.02 -10.39 17.65
CA TRP A 77 2.90 -10.52 16.71
C TRP A 77 3.18 -11.51 15.57
N LEU A 78 4.43 -11.58 15.11
CA LEU A 78 4.85 -12.60 14.14
C LEU A 78 4.74 -13.99 14.75
N ASP A 79 5.26 -14.20 15.96
CA ASP A 79 5.23 -15.50 16.64
C ASP A 79 3.79 -15.99 16.89
N ARG A 80 2.86 -15.08 17.17
CA ARG A 80 1.44 -15.40 17.37
C ARG A 80 0.69 -15.79 16.09
N HIS A 81 1.20 -15.45 14.90
CA HIS A 81 0.58 -15.77 13.61
C HIS A 81 -0.91 -15.37 13.50
N GLU A 82 -1.31 -14.27 14.14
CA GLU A 82 -2.72 -13.87 14.22
C GLU A 82 -3.19 -13.21 12.91
N TRP A 83 -4.34 -13.66 12.39
CA TRP A 83 -4.96 -13.14 11.18
C TRP A 83 -6.16 -12.25 11.50
N VAL A 84 -6.22 -11.09 10.87
CA VAL A 84 -7.27 -10.08 11.06
C VAL A 84 -7.96 -9.82 9.74
N LYS A 85 -9.30 -9.71 9.77
CA LYS A 85 -10.09 -9.31 8.61
C LYS A 85 -9.84 -7.84 8.28
N ILE A 86 -9.48 -7.56 7.04
CA ILE A 86 -9.35 -6.19 6.54
C ILE A 86 -10.77 -5.63 6.36
N ARG A 87 -11.09 -4.54 7.06
CA ARG A 87 -12.34 -3.80 6.88
C ARG A 87 -12.29 -2.89 5.67
#